data_AF-L9LXS5-F1
#
_entry.id   AF-L9LXS5-F1
#
_cell.length_a   1.000
_cell.length_b   1.000
_cell.length_c   1.000
_cell.angle_alpha   90.00
_cell.angle_beta   90.00
_cell.angle_gamma   90.00
#
_symmetry.space_group_name_H-M   'P 1'
#
loop_
_entity.id
_entity.type
_entity.pdbx_description
1 polymer ?
#
loop_
_entity_poly.entity_id
_entity_poly.type
_entity_poly.pdbx_seq_one_letter_code
_entity_poly.pdbx_strand_id
1 'polypeptide(L)'
;MEQPTLATEAIRAFFTLQCCWLNNEEIYLEKGCLHCGSAATYLIYFTNTPIQNLLLNFIQKYNCHHSRKLDLLDLLDFEEQYNDFLQILENAVNSYACQYQNRPRVLAFEQVDSIFEREAAVAC
;
A
#
# COMPACT_ATOMS: atom_id res chain seq x y z
N MET A 1 -20.83 6.21 18.21
CA MET A 1 -20.03 5.77 17.05
C MET A 1 -19.35 7.02 16.51
N GLU A 2 -18.05 7.16 16.73
CA GLU A 2 -17.28 8.26 16.12
C GLU A 2 -17.37 8.14 14.60
N GLN A 3 -17.54 9.27 13.91
CA GLN A 3 -17.56 9.27 12.46
C GLN A 3 -16.16 8.93 11.95
N PRO A 4 -16.02 7.98 11.00
CA PRO A 4 -14.72 7.66 10.42
C PRO A 4 -14.13 8.90 9.74
N THR A 5 -12.84 9.12 9.99
CA THR A 5 -12.08 10.27 9.50
C THR A 5 -11.03 9.81 8.51
N LEU A 6 -10.47 10.73 7.73
CA LEU A 6 -9.36 10.42 6.82
C LEU A 6 -8.17 9.81 7.57
N ALA A 7 -7.94 10.23 8.82
CA ALA A 7 -6.92 9.66 9.69
C ALA A 7 -7.18 8.19 10.02
N THR A 8 -8.38 7.87 10.52
CA THR A 8 -8.74 6.48 10.82
C THR A 8 -8.70 5.61 9.57
N GLU A 9 -9.05 6.16 8.41
CA GLU A 9 -9.06 5.40 7.17
C GLU A 9 -7.64 5.11 6.66
N ALA A 10 -6.74 6.10 6.69
CA ALA A 10 -5.35 5.90 6.33
C ALA A 10 -4.64 4.89 7.24
N ILE A 11 -4.91 4.94 8.56
CA ILE A 11 -4.40 3.97 9.52
C ILE A 11 -4.92 2.56 9.21
N ARG A 12 -6.23 2.41 8.95
CA ARG A 12 -6.83 1.11 8.60
C ARG A 12 -6.21 0.54 7.32
N ALA A 13 -6.07 1.36 6.27
CA ALA A 13 -5.45 0.93 5.02
C ALA A 13 -3.98 0.50 5.24
N PHE A 14 -3.21 1.24 6.04
CA PHE A 14 -1.83 0.85 6.38
C PHE A 14 -1.77 -0.48 7.13
N PHE A 15 -2.58 -0.68 8.17
CA PHE A 15 -2.61 -1.94 8.90
C PHE A 15 -3.04 -3.11 8.03
N THR A 16 -3.99 -2.90 7.11
CA THR A 16 -4.34 -3.92 6.12
C THR A 16 -3.11 -4.29 5.27
N LEU A 17 -2.39 -3.30 4.74
CA LEU A 17 -1.16 -3.53 3.96
C LEU A 17 -0.09 -4.31 4.75
N GLN A 18 0.11 -3.96 6.03
CA GLN A 18 1.06 -4.64 6.91
C GLN A 18 0.63 -6.08 7.22
N CYS A 19 -0.65 -6.32 7.50
CA CYS A 19 -1.17 -7.67 7.72
C CYS A 19 -1.03 -8.55 6.48
N CYS A 20 -1.29 -8.00 5.29
CA CYS A 20 -1.09 -8.69 4.03
C CYS A 20 0.36 -9.17 3.88
N TRP A 21 1.32 -8.29 4.17
CA TRP A 21 2.74 -8.65 4.18
C TRP A 21 3.06 -9.78 5.17
N LEU A 22 2.61 -9.66 6.42
CA LEU A 22 2.85 -10.68 7.46
C LEU A 22 2.21 -12.04 7.13
N ASN A 23 1.14 -12.05 6.34
CA ASN A 23 0.47 -13.26 5.86
C ASN A 23 1.06 -13.82 4.56
N ASN A 24 2.16 -13.24 4.05
CA ASN A 24 2.77 -13.56 2.76
C ASN A 24 1.79 -13.41 1.57
N GLU A 25 0.86 -12.45 1.67
CA GLU A 25 -0.01 -12.12 0.55
C GLU A 25 0.74 -11.19 -0.42
N GLU A 26 1.01 -11.69 -1.63
CA GLU A 26 1.77 -10.98 -2.65
C GLU A 26 0.95 -9.87 -3.32
N ILE A 27 0.92 -8.70 -2.71
CA ILE A 27 0.17 -7.53 -3.21
C ILE A 27 0.64 -7.08 -4.61
N TYR A 28 1.90 -7.34 -4.95
CA TYR A 28 2.58 -6.77 -6.14
C TYR A 28 2.81 -7.79 -7.28
N LEU A 29 2.40 -9.06 -7.14
CA LEU A 29 2.72 -10.15 -8.10
C LEU A 29 1.49 -10.90 -8.63
N GLU A 30 0.43 -10.18 -9.00
CA GLU A 30 -0.80 -10.77 -9.61
C GLU A 30 -1.61 -11.74 -8.71
N LYS A 31 -1.29 -11.85 -7.40
CA LYS A 31 -2.04 -12.70 -6.45
C LYS A 31 -2.28 -12.08 -5.07
N GLY A 32 -2.33 -10.75 -4.99
CA GLY A 32 -2.75 -10.08 -3.77
C GLY A 32 -4.24 -10.31 -3.52
N CYS A 33 -4.68 -10.40 -2.27
CA CYS A 33 -6.12 -10.35 -2.02
C CYS A 33 -6.66 -8.93 -2.33
N LEU A 34 -7.89 -8.86 -2.81
CA LEU A 34 -8.60 -7.60 -3.14
C LEU A 34 -8.42 -6.53 -2.06
N HIS A 35 -8.50 -6.92 -0.79
CA HIS A 35 -8.36 -5.99 0.32
C HIS A 35 -6.98 -5.34 0.42
N CYS A 36 -5.90 -6.08 0.11
CA CYS A 36 -4.54 -5.55 0.10
C CYS A 36 -4.33 -4.55 -1.03
N GLY A 37 -4.81 -4.90 -2.22
CA GLY A 37 -4.71 -4.06 -3.41
C GLY A 37 -5.51 -2.76 -3.27
N SER A 38 -6.73 -2.85 -2.73
CA SER A 38 -7.56 -1.70 -2.37
C SER A 38 -6.90 -0.79 -1.33
N ALA A 39 -6.29 -1.37 -0.29
CA ALA A 39 -5.59 -0.61 0.74
C ALA A 39 -4.37 0.14 0.18
N ALA A 40 -3.52 -0.54 -0.61
CA ALA A 40 -2.39 0.08 -1.29
C ALA A 40 -2.85 1.20 -2.24
N THR A 41 -3.90 0.95 -3.02
CA THR A 41 -4.47 1.93 -3.96
C THR A 41 -5.01 3.15 -3.23
N TYR A 42 -5.70 2.95 -2.09
CA TYR A 42 -6.18 4.06 -1.27
C TYR A 42 -5.02 4.94 -0.79
N LEU A 43 -3.95 4.33 -0.29
CA LEU A 43 -2.77 5.06 0.16
C LEU A 43 -2.09 5.82 -0.98
N ILE A 44 -2.13 5.34 -2.23
CA ILE A 44 -1.54 6.00 -3.41
C ILE A 44 -2.36 7.19 -3.90
N TYR A 45 -3.69 7.11 -3.89
CA TYR A 45 -4.53 8.15 -4.53
C TYR A 45 -5.25 9.09 -3.57
N PHE A 46 -5.46 8.67 -2.32
CA PHE A 46 -6.36 9.36 -1.39
C PHE A 46 -5.67 9.91 -0.13
N THR A 47 -4.34 9.76 -0.03
CA THR A 47 -3.51 10.37 1.03
C THR A 47 -2.68 11.55 0.51
N ASN A 48 -1.68 12.02 1.28
CA ASN A 48 -0.83 13.15 0.91
C ASN A 48 0.43 12.72 0.12
N THR A 49 1.01 13.67 -0.62
CA THR A 49 2.18 13.45 -1.49
C THR A 49 3.34 12.66 -0.86
N PRO A 50 3.72 12.85 0.43
CA PRO A 50 4.74 12.01 1.07
C PRO A 50 4.44 10.51 1.03
N ILE A 51 3.22 10.11 1.40
CA ILE A 51 2.82 8.69 1.41
C ILE A 51 2.77 8.15 -0.03
N GLN A 52 2.21 8.93 -0.95
CA GLN A 52 2.12 8.58 -2.36
C GLN A 52 3.50 8.30 -2.96
N ASN A 53 4.46 9.20 -2.72
CA ASN A 53 5.82 9.07 -3.23
C ASN A 53 6.54 7.85 -2.64
N LEU A 54 6.36 7.56 -1.35
CA LEU A 54 6.95 6.38 -0.71
C LEU A 54 6.48 5.10 -1.41
N LEU A 55 5.16 4.95 -1.60
CA LEU A 55 4.58 3.78 -2.26
C LEU A 55 5.01 3.67 -3.72
N LEU A 56 4.90 4.75 -4.49
CA LEU A 56 5.26 4.75 -5.91
C LEU A 56 6.74 4.45 -6.14
N ASN A 57 7.63 5.01 -5.32
CA ASN A 57 9.07 4.74 -5.40
C ASN A 57 9.38 3.27 -5.05
N PHE A 58 8.69 2.73 -4.04
CA PHE A 58 8.83 1.32 -3.68
C PHE A 58 8.38 0.41 -4.83
N ILE A 59 7.19 0.63 -5.38
CA ILE A 59 6.66 -0.12 -6.53
C ILE A 59 7.60 -0.02 -7.73
N GLN A 60 8.09 1.17 -8.04
CA GLN A 60 9.00 1.39 -9.18
C GLN A 60 10.30 0.58 -9.05
N LYS A 61 10.82 0.41 -7.84
CA LYS A 61 12.04 -0.39 -7.59
C LYS A 61 11.87 -1.85 -7.97
N TYR A 62 10.66 -2.40 -7.85
CA TYR A 62 10.37 -3.82 -8.08
C TYR A 62 9.61 -4.10 -9.39
N ASN A 63 9.06 -3.08 -10.05
CA ASN A 63 8.31 -3.21 -11.32
C ASN A 63 9.06 -3.99 -12.41
N CYS A 64 10.39 -3.85 -12.52
CA CYS A 64 11.16 -4.53 -13.57
C CYS A 64 11.43 -6.03 -13.31
N HIS A 65 11.23 -6.51 -12.07
CA HIS A 65 11.45 -7.92 -11.71
C HIS A 65 10.31 -8.84 -12.18
N HIS A 66 9.13 -8.26 -12.43
CA HIS A 66 7.95 -8.97 -12.91
C HIS A 66 8.15 -9.61 -14.30
N SER A 67 8.96 -8.99 -15.16
CA SER A 67 9.28 -9.51 -16.51
C SER A 67 10.00 -10.87 -16.51
N ARG A 68 10.53 -11.31 -15.36
CA ARG A 68 11.34 -12.54 -15.24
C ARG A 68 10.67 -13.69 -14.48
N LYS A 69 9.41 -13.56 -14.03
CA LYS A 69 8.73 -14.56 -13.17
C LYS A 69 9.58 -14.97 -11.96
N LEU A 70 10.39 -14.05 -11.44
CA LEU A 70 11.11 -14.25 -10.18
C LEU A 70 10.13 -13.89 -9.07
N ASP A 71 9.97 -14.79 -8.11
CA ASP A 71 9.28 -14.47 -6.87
C ASP A 71 10.05 -13.32 -6.20
N LEU A 72 9.37 -12.26 -5.77
CA LEU A 72 10.04 -11.14 -5.10
C LEU A 72 10.61 -11.60 -3.76
N LEU A 73 10.05 -12.64 -3.15
CA LEU A 73 10.57 -13.28 -1.95
C LEU A 73 11.91 -14.01 -2.21
N ASP A 74 12.22 -14.34 -3.46
CA ASP A 74 13.51 -14.92 -3.85
C ASP A 74 14.61 -13.86 -4.03
N LEU A 75 14.26 -12.57 -4.01
CA LEU A 75 15.25 -11.50 -4.07
C LEU A 75 15.97 -11.38 -2.71
N LEU A 76 17.29 -11.50 -2.76
CA LEU A 76 18.15 -11.20 -1.61
C LEU A 76 17.78 -9.83 -1.02
N ASP A 77 17.57 -9.84 0.30
CA ASP A 77 17.27 -8.67 1.14
C ASP A 77 15.88 -8.01 0.88
N PHE A 78 14.98 -8.63 0.11
CA PHE A 78 13.64 -8.07 -0.12
C PHE A 78 12.82 -7.96 1.16
N GLU A 79 12.84 -8.99 2.01
CA GLU A 79 12.13 -8.99 3.29
C GLU A 79 12.58 -7.84 4.19
N GLU A 80 13.90 -7.64 4.32
CA GLU A 80 14.49 -6.54 5.09
C GLU A 80 14.09 -5.18 4.51
N GLN A 81 14.20 -5.01 3.19
CA GLN A 81 13.83 -3.77 2.50
C GLN A 81 12.33 -3.47 2.61
N TYR A 82 11.47 -4.49 2.62
CA TYR A 82 10.04 -4.33 2.81
C TYR A 82 9.71 -3.92 4.25
N ASN A 83 10.35 -4.53 5.23
CA ASN A 83 10.18 -4.18 6.64
C ASN A 83 10.63 -2.73 6.93
N ASP A 84 11.77 -2.31 6.40
CA ASP A 84 12.25 -0.93 6.48
C ASP A 84 11.24 0.03 5.82
N PHE A 85 10.73 -0.34 4.65
CA PHE A 85 9.70 0.43 3.96
C PHE A 85 8.44 0.59 4.80
N LEU A 86 7.94 -0.49 5.43
CA LEU A 86 6.76 -0.43 6.29
C LEU A 86 6.96 0.52 7.47
N GLN A 87 8.15 0.53 8.08
CA GLN A 87 8.45 1.42 9.20
C GLN A 87 8.46 2.90 8.77
N ILE A 88 9.00 3.20 7.58
CA ILE A 88 8.98 4.56 7.03
C ILE A 88 7.53 4.97 6.68
N LEU A 89 6.77 4.06 6.08
CA LEU A 89 5.38 4.29 5.70
C LEU A 89 4.48 4.52 6.93
N GLU A 90 4.67 3.74 8.00
CA GLU A 90 3.95 3.89 9.27
C GLU A 90 4.10 5.30 9.83
N ASN A 91 5.33 5.80 9.90
CA ASN A 91 5.63 7.14 10.40
C ASN A 91 4.96 8.24 9.55
N ALA A 92 4.93 8.05 8.22
CA ALA A 92 4.26 8.98 7.31
C ALA A 92 2.73 8.95 7.49
N VAL A 93 2.14 7.76 7.63
CA VAL A 93 0.70 7.56 7.89
C VAL A 93 0.30 8.14 9.24
N ASN A 94 1.09 7.93 10.29
CA ASN A 94 0.84 8.53 11.61
C ASN A 94 0.88 10.06 11.55
N SER A 95 1.88 10.62 10.85
CA SER A 95 1.98 12.07 10.64
C SER A 95 0.77 12.62 9.86
N TYR A 96 0.31 11.92 8.82
CA TYR A 96 -0.92 12.24 8.11
C TYR A 96 -2.13 12.16 9.05
N ALA A 97 -2.27 11.08 9.81
CA ALA A 97 -3.40 10.89 10.71
C ALA A 97 -3.53 12.02 11.73
N CYS A 98 -2.43 12.47 12.33
CA CYS A 98 -2.44 13.62 13.24
C CYS A 98 -2.95 14.92 12.57
N GLN A 99 -2.60 15.15 11.30
CA GLN A 99 -3.02 16.34 10.55
C GLN A 99 -4.49 16.29 10.12
N TYR A 100 -5.00 15.10 9.81
CA TYR A 100 -6.32 14.90 9.21
C TYR A 100 -7.35 14.27 10.17
N GLN A 101 -7.05 14.21 11.48
CA GLN A 101 -7.89 13.57 12.51
C GLN A 101 -9.34 14.07 12.57
N ASN A 102 -9.59 15.33 12.22
CA ASN A 102 -10.92 15.94 12.27
C ASN A 102 -11.60 16.04 10.89
N ARG A 103 -10.97 15.52 9.83
CA ARG A 103 -11.56 15.55 8.49
C ARG A 103 -12.43 14.31 8.26
N PRO A 104 -13.72 14.48 7.92
CA PRO A 104 -14.59 13.35 7.67
C PRO A 104 -14.08 12.54 6.49
N ARG A 105 -14.18 11.22 6.59
CA ARG A 105 -13.86 10.32 5.49
C ARG A 105 -14.93 10.44 4.40
N VAL A 106 -14.49 10.61 3.16
CA VAL A 106 -15.38 10.64 1.99
C VAL A 106 -15.56 9.24 1.39
N LEU A 107 -14.51 8.42 1.41
CA LEU A 107 -14.47 7.10 0.76
C LEU A 107 -13.78 6.10 1.68
N ALA A 108 -14.32 4.89 1.82
CA ALA A 108 -13.63 3.79 2.51
C ALA A 108 -12.64 3.11 1.56
N PHE A 109 -11.50 2.64 2.07
CA PHE A 109 -10.49 1.99 1.24
C PHE A 109 -11.03 0.71 0.61
N GLU A 110 -11.94 -0.01 1.28
CA GLU A 110 -12.56 -1.23 0.73
C GLU A 110 -13.47 -0.95 -0.48
N GLN A 111 -13.82 0.31 -0.73
CA GLN A 111 -14.60 0.74 -1.89
C GLN A 111 -13.71 1.17 -3.07
N VAL A 112 -12.39 1.14 -2.90
CA VAL A 112 -11.42 1.51 -3.93
C VAL A 112 -11.00 0.26 -4.69
N ASP A 113 -11.14 0.28 -6.02
CA ASP A 113 -10.66 -0.81 -6.86
C ASP A 113 -9.13 -0.92 -6.83
N SER A 114 -8.60 -2.13 -6.69
CA SER A 114 -7.16 -2.38 -6.77
C SER A 114 -6.60 -2.03 -8.16
N ILE A 115 -5.53 -1.23 -8.22
CA ILE A 115 -4.79 -1.01 -9.47
C ILE A 115 -3.83 -2.17 -9.80
N PHE A 116 -3.57 -3.08 -8.86
CA PHE A 116 -2.60 -4.18 -9.00
C PHE A 116 -3.21 -5.44 -9.62
N GLU A 117 -4.53 -5.51 -9.72
CA GLU A 117 -5.26 -6.65 -10.30
C GLU A 117 -5.68 -6.43 -11.75
N ARG A 118 -5.45 -5.23 -12.30
CA ARG A 118 -5.64 -5.00 -13.73
C ARG A 118 -4.46 -5.63 -14.46
N GLU A 119 -4.74 -6.50 -15.45
CA GLU A 119 -3.79 -7.01 -16.47
C GLU A 119 -3.20 -5.87 -17.34
N ALA A 120 -2.99 -4.69 -16.79
CA ALA A 120 -2.25 -3.63 -17.44
C ALA A 120 -0.79 -4.06 -17.43
N ALA A 121 -0.40 -4.74 -18.51
CA ALA A 121 0.98 -4.93 -18.93
C ALA A 121 1.73 -3.61 -18.74
N VAL A 122 2.39 -3.45 -17.60
CA VAL A 122 3.32 -2.35 -17.38
C VAL A 122 4.49 -2.67 -18.30
N ALA A 123 4.55 -1.97 -19.43
CA ALA A 123 5.68 -2.00 -20.34
C ALA A 123 6.95 -1.73 -19.54
N CYS A 124 7.73 -2.79 -19.32
CA CYS A 124 9.15 -2.70 -18.98
C CYS A 124 9.95 -2.28 -20.22
#